data_AF-A0A6A1Q629-F1
#
_entry.id   AF-A0A6A1Q629-F1
#
_cell.length_a   1.000
_cell.length_b   1.000
_cell.length_c   1.000
_cell.angle_alpha   90.00
_cell.angle_beta   90.00
_cell.angle_gamma   90.00
#
_symmetry.space_group_name_H-M   'P 1'
#
loop_
_entity.id
_entity.type
_entity.pdbx_description
1 polymer ?
#
loop_
_entity_poly.entity_id
_entity_poly.type
_entity_poly.pdbx_seq_one_letter_code
_entity_poly.pdbx_strand_id
1 'polypeptide(L)'
;VEIKGGAHDYYNVLPNKSLWRAYIENGKKLGIDFISEDAMLNVPSGSTDFGNVTFVVPGIHPYFYIGSNALNHTEQYTEAAGSQEAQFYTLRTAKALAMTALDVIFKPELLERIREDFKLKLQEEEFLNTVE
;
A
#
# COMPACT_ATOMS: atom_id res chain seq x y z
N VAL A 1 19.38 -30.26 -11.24
CA VAL A 1 18.38 -30.35 -10.14
C VAL A 1 17.06 -29.84 -10.68
N GLU A 2 15.95 -30.47 -10.29
CA GLU A 2 14.60 -30.17 -10.80
C GLU A 2 14.06 -28.83 -10.26
N ILE A 3 14.55 -28.39 -9.09
CA ILE A 3 14.20 -27.10 -8.49
C ILE A 3 15.49 -26.45 -7.98
N LYS A 4 15.62 -25.15 -8.23
CA LYS A 4 16.54 -24.25 -7.51
C LYS A 4 15.69 -23.17 -6.86
N GLY A 5 15.90 -22.93 -5.56
CA GLY A 5 15.19 -21.87 -4.83
C GLY A 5 15.53 -20.48 -5.36
N GLY A 6 14.71 -19.50 -4.97
CA GLY A 6 14.97 -18.09 -5.27
C GLY A 6 16.26 -17.61 -4.61
N ALA A 7 16.99 -16.73 -5.29
CA ALA A 7 18.22 -16.14 -4.77
C ALA A 7 17.98 -15.02 -3.74
N HIS A 8 16.73 -14.58 -3.59
CA HIS A 8 16.34 -13.40 -2.81
C HIS A 8 15.10 -13.68 -1.96
N ASP A 9 15.10 -13.11 -0.76
CA ASP A 9 13.98 -13.19 0.19
C ASP A 9 12.93 -12.11 -0.12
N TYR A 10 11.66 -12.45 0.06
CA TYR A 10 10.53 -11.52 -0.03
C TYR A 10 9.95 -11.30 1.35
N TYR A 11 9.86 -10.03 1.78
CA TYR A 11 9.32 -9.69 3.08
C TYR A 11 7.84 -9.29 2.99
N ASN A 12 7.14 -9.36 4.11
CA ASN A 12 5.81 -8.76 4.28
C ASN A 12 5.87 -7.24 4.08
N VAL A 13 4.75 -6.63 3.73
CA VAL A 13 4.64 -5.17 3.67
C VAL A 13 4.38 -4.64 5.08
N LEU A 14 5.21 -3.69 5.53
CA LEU A 14 5.05 -2.99 6.80
C LEU A 14 4.27 -1.68 6.59
N PRO A 15 2.96 -1.63 6.91
CA PRO A 15 2.16 -0.45 6.65
C PRO A 15 2.47 0.69 7.64
N ASN A 16 2.62 1.92 7.12
CA ASN A 16 2.77 3.11 7.96
C ASN A 16 1.43 3.81 8.22
N LYS A 17 1.00 3.87 9.49
CA LYS A 17 -0.35 4.35 9.88
C LYS A 17 -0.57 5.83 9.57
N SER A 18 0.38 6.69 9.91
CA SER A 18 0.28 8.14 9.66
C SER A 18 0.28 8.46 8.16
N LEU A 19 1.12 7.78 7.38
CA LEU A 19 1.15 7.92 5.93
C LEU A 19 -0.16 7.44 5.28
N TRP A 20 -0.70 6.32 5.78
CA TRP A 20 -2.00 5.78 5.35
C TRP A 20 -3.14 6.74 5.64
N ARG A 21 -3.17 7.34 6.83
CA ARG A 21 -4.18 8.32 7.21
C ARG A 21 -4.15 9.56 6.31
N ALA A 22 -2.97 10.10 6.02
CA ALA A 22 -2.82 11.22 5.09
C ALA A 22 -3.35 10.86 3.69
N TYR A 23 -3.06 9.64 3.21
CA TYR A 23 -3.61 9.13 1.95
C TYR A 23 -5.14 9.02 1.95
N ILE A 24 -5.76 8.50 3.02
CA ILE A 24 -7.22 8.46 3.16
C ILE A 24 -7.82 9.86 3.16
N GLU A 25 -7.27 10.78 3.95
CA GLU A 25 -7.77 12.15 4.06
C GLU A 25 -7.72 12.88 2.71
N ASN A 26 -6.66 12.68 1.93
CA ASN A 26 -6.53 13.24 0.58
C ASN A 26 -7.44 12.54 -0.44
N GLY A 27 -7.59 11.22 -0.37
CA GLY A 27 -8.52 10.48 -1.22
C GLY A 27 -9.97 10.90 -1.00
N LYS A 28 -10.38 11.12 0.26
CA LYS A 28 -11.73 11.61 0.61
C LYS A 28 -12.03 12.98 -0.01
N LYS A 29 -11.05 13.89 -0.05
CA LYS A 29 -11.20 15.19 -0.73
C LYS A 29 -11.43 15.06 -2.24
N LEU A 30 -11.00 13.94 -2.83
CA LEU A 30 -11.18 13.59 -4.25
C LEU A 30 -12.42 12.71 -4.48
N GLY A 31 -13.25 12.49 -3.45
CA GLY A 31 -14.45 11.65 -3.52
C GLY A 31 -14.15 10.16 -3.66
N ILE A 32 -13.02 9.69 -3.14
CA ILE A 32 -12.73 8.25 -3.01
C ILE A 32 -13.41 7.73 -1.74
N ASP A 33 -14.25 6.71 -1.90
CA ASP A 33 -14.81 5.95 -0.80
C ASP A 33 -13.83 4.85 -0.39
N PHE A 34 -13.53 4.79 0.91
CA PHE A 34 -12.67 3.77 1.49
C PHE A 34 -13.54 2.78 2.26
N ILE A 35 -13.24 1.48 2.10
CA ILE A 35 -13.86 0.43 2.91
C ILE A 35 -13.43 0.58 4.39
N SER A 36 -14.24 0.03 5.30
CA SER A 36 -13.90 0.05 6.73
C SER A 36 -12.61 -0.73 7.02
N GLU A 37 -11.91 -0.37 8.10
CA GLU A 37 -10.69 -1.08 8.52
C GLU A 37 -10.94 -2.58 8.72
N ASP A 38 -12.09 -2.97 9.27
CA ASP A 38 -12.49 -4.38 9.42
C ASP A 38 -12.63 -5.12 8.07
N ALA A 39 -13.08 -4.42 7.02
CA ALA A 39 -13.14 -4.97 5.68
C ALA A 39 -11.73 -5.08 5.05
N MET A 40 -10.80 -4.20 5.42
CA MET A 40 -9.40 -4.26 4.94
C MET A 40 -8.66 -5.49 5.46
N LEU A 41 -8.97 -5.96 6.68
CA LEU A 41 -8.36 -7.17 7.25
C LEU A 41 -8.69 -8.46 6.47
N ASN A 42 -9.74 -8.43 5.65
CA ASN A 42 -10.18 -9.57 4.84
C ASN A 42 -9.74 -9.48 3.37
N VAL A 43 -8.93 -8.48 3.00
CA VAL A 43 -8.38 -8.36 1.64
C VAL A 43 -7.29 -9.42 1.47
N PRO A 44 -7.32 -10.24 0.40
CA PRO A 44 -6.31 -11.26 0.16
C PRO A 44 -4.90 -10.66 0.19
N SER A 45 -4.00 -11.29 0.95
CA SER A 45 -2.59 -10.93 0.95
C SER A 45 -1.98 -11.24 -0.41
N GLY A 46 -1.18 -10.31 -0.93
CA GLY A 46 -0.38 -10.48 -2.15
C GLY A 46 1.11 -10.61 -1.85
N SER A 47 1.87 -11.11 -2.81
CA SER A 47 3.34 -11.09 -2.75
C SER A 47 3.86 -9.92 -3.59
N THR A 48 4.71 -9.08 -3.00
CA THR A 48 5.35 -7.94 -3.67
C THR A 48 6.74 -7.70 -3.10
N ASP A 49 7.69 -7.37 -3.97
CA ASP A 49 9.03 -6.90 -3.62
C ASP A 49 9.01 -5.55 -2.86
N PHE A 50 7.90 -4.81 -2.92
CA PHE A 50 7.71 -3.59 -2.14
C PHE A 50 7.77 -3.87 -0.63
N GLY A 51 7.49 -5.11 -0.20
CA GLY A 51 7.70 -5.52 1.19
C GLY A 51 9.12 -5.25 1.66
N ASN A 52 10.12 -5.65 0.87
CA ASN A 52 11.53 -5.38 1.16
C ASN A 52 11.84 -3.89 1.31
N VAL A 53 11.21 -3.04 0.49
CA VAL A 53 11.37 -1.57 0.57
C VAL A 53 10.82 -1.04 1.91
N THR A 54 9.70 -1.59 2.37
CA THR A 54 9.08 -1.18 3.64
C THR A 54 9.85 -1.59 4.89
N PHE A 55 10.95 -2.35 4.78
CA PHE A 55 11.91 -2.55 5.88
C PHE A 55 13.01 -1.50 5.92
N VAL A 56 13.17 -0.71 4.85
CA VAL A 56 14.21 0.32 4.73
C VAL A 56 13.64 1.72 4.91
N VAL A 57 12.43 1.97 4.38
CA VAL A 57 11.76 3.27 4.46
C VAL A 57 10.26 3.12 4.72
N PRO A 58 9.59 4.14 5.31
CA PRO A 58 8.13 4.13 5.48
C PRO A 58 7.40 4.02 4.13
N GLY A 59 6.37 3.19 4.05
CA GLY A 59 5.59 3.00 2.82
C GLY A 59 4.13 2.62 3.04
N ILE A 60 3.35 2.72 1.96
CA ILE A 60 1.97 2.23 1.85
C ILE A 60 1.78 1.54 0.50
N HIS A 61 0.95 0.50 0.45
CA HIS A 61 0.65 -0.26 -0.76
C HIS A 61 -0.88 -0.42 -0.94
N PRO A 62 -1.60 0.68 -1.30
CA PRO A 62 -3.05 0.64 -1.49
C PRO A 62 -3.45 -0.17 -2.73
N TYR A 63 -4.51 -0.97 -2.59
CA TYR A 63 -5.33 -1.39 -3.73
C TYR A 63 -6.36 -0.32 -4.05
N PHE A 64 -6.69 -0.15 -5.33
CA PHE A 64 -7.80 0.69 -5.77
C PHE A 64 -8.62 -0.02 -6.84
N TYR A 65 -9.91 0.34 -6.91
CA TYR A 65 -10.84 -0.24 -7.87
C TYR A 65 -10.57 0.28 -9.29
N ILE A 66 -10.72 -0.58 -10.31
CA ILE A 66 -10.46 -0.23 -11.72
C ILE A 66 -11.72 -0.31 -12.60
N GLY A 67 -12.92 -0.34 -12.02
CA GLY A 67 -14.16 -0.52 -12.79
C GLY A 67 -14.58 -1.98 -12.98
N SER A 68 -13.92 -2.95 -12.32
CA SER A 68 -14.24 -4.37 -12.46
C SER A 68 -13.94 -5.17 -11.18
N ASN A 69 -14.69 -6.26 -10.99
CA ASN A 69 -14.45 -7.28 -9.97
C ASN A 69 -13.56 -8.44 -10.48
N ALA A 70 -12.96 -8.32 -11.67
CA ALA A 70 -12.00 -9.30 -12.17
C ALA A 70 -10.84 -9.47 -11.19
N LEU A 71 -10.31 -10.69 -11.08
CA LEU A 71 -9.15 -11.00 -10.25
C LEU A 71 -7.86 -10.70 -11.00
N ASN A 72 -6.83 -10.21 -10.29
CA ASN A 72 -5.50 -10.08 -10.84
C ASN A 72 -5.00 -11.41 -11.44
N HIS A 73 -4.11 -11.33 -12.43
CA HIS A 73 -3.60 -12.49 -13.20
C HIS A 73 -4.64 -13.21 -14.07
N THR A 74 -5.67 -12.49 -14.53
CA THR A 74 -6.66 -12.98 -15.50
C THR A 74 -6.72 -12.08 -16.73
N GLU A 75 -7.14 -12.63 -17.88
CA GLU A 75 -7.32 -11.88 -19.12
C GLU A 75 -8.36 -10.76 -18.94
N GLN A 76 -9.41 -11.02 -18.16
CA GLN A 76 -10.45 -10.05 -17.84
C GLN A 76 -9.89 -8.85 -17.05
N TYR A 77 -8.90 -9.07 -16.18
CA TYR A 77 -8.24 -7.97 -15.49
C TYR A 77 -7.35 -7.15 -16.42
N THR A 78 -6.68 -7.80 -17.38
CA THR A 78 -5.92 -7.09 -18.42
C THR A 78 -6.82 -6.16 -19.23
N GLU A 79 -7.98 -6.63 -19.66
CA GLU A 79 -8.98 -5.80 -20.35
C GLU A 79 -9.47 -4.66 -19.46
N ALA A 80 -9.87 -4.95 -18.22
CA ALA A 80 -10.36 -3.94 -17.28
C ALA A 80 -9.31 -2.87 -16.98
N ALA A 81 -8.05 -3.24 -16.74
CA ALA A 81 -6.97 -2.32 -16.43
C ALA A 81 -6.60 -1.39 -17.60
N GLY A 82 -6.81 -1.85 -18.84
CA GLY A 82 -6.63 -1.05 -20.05
C GLY A 82 -7.84 -0.18 -20.41
N SER A 83 -8.96 -0.30 -19.70
CA SER A 83 -10.21 0.37 -20.05
C SER A 83 -10.20 1.88 -19.79
N GLN A 84 -11.06 2.60 -20.51
CA GLN A 84 -11.31 4.02 -20.27
C GLN A 84 -11.94 4.28 -18.89
N GLU A 85 -12.72 3.32 -18.37
CA GLU A 85 -13.36 3.40 -17.05
C GLU A 85 -12.31 3.38 -15.92
N ALA A 86 -11.29 2.52 -16.03
CA ALA A 86 -10.20 2.45 -15.06
C ALA A 86 -9.49 3.80 -14.86
N GLN A 87 -9.35 4.60 -15.93
CA GLN A 87 -8.65 5.89 -15.87
C GLN A 87 -9.25 6.88 -14.88
N PHE A 88 -10.58 6.86 -14.68
CA PHE A 88 -11.25 7.71 -13.70
C PHE A 88 -10.80 7.40 -12.27
N TYR A 89 -10.65 6.11 -11.94
CA TYR A 89 -10.17 5.68 -10.63
C TYR A 89 -8.66 5.90 -10.49
N THR A 90 -7.88 5.50 -11.50
CA THR A 90 -6.41 5.68 -11.52
C THR A 90 -6.02 7.13 -11.30
N LEU A 91 -6.66 8.09 -11.98
CA LEU A 91 -6.31 9.50 -11.86
C LEU A 91 -6.58 10.05 -10.45
N ARG A 92 -7.67 9.62 -9.80
CA ARG A 92 -7.99 10.05 -8.43
C ARG A 92 -7.01 9.45 -7.42
N THR A 93 -6.69 8.16 -7.55
CA THR A 93 -5.68 7.49 -6.72
C THR A 93 -4.29 8.14 -6.87
N ALA A 94 -3.87 8.43 -8.10
CA ALA A 94 -2.59 9.10 -8.37
C ALA A 94 -2.54 10.51 -7.75
N LYS A 95 -3.63 11.27 -7.84
CA LYS A 95 -3.74 12.58 -7.17
C LYS A 95 -3.68 12.46 -5.65
N ALA A 96 -4.35 11.47 -5.06
CA ALA A 96 -4.29 11.22 -3.62
C ALA A 96 -2.84 10.94 -3.17
N LEU A 97 -2.11 10.10 -3.89
CA LEU A 97 -0.68 9.84 -3.63
C LEU A 97 0.18 11.11 -3.75
N ALA A 98 -0.02 11.91 -4.80
CA ALA A 98 0.71 13.16 -5.00
C ALA A 98 0.44 14.17 -3.88
N MET A 99 -0.83 14.32 -3.48
CA MET A 99 -1.21 15.18 -2.35
C MET A 99 -0.59 14.69 -1.04
N THR A 100 -0.53 13.38 -0.80
CA THR A 100 0.15 12.82 0.36
C THR A 100 1.65 13.11 0.35
N ALA A 101 2.32 13.01 -0.80
CA ALA A 101 3.72 13.39 -0.93
C ALA A 101 3.93 14.88 -0.59
N LEU A 102 3.05 15.77 -1.08
CA LEU A 102 3.09 17.19 -0.73
C LEU A 102 2.88 17.41 0.77
N ASP A 103 1.92 16.71 1.38
CA ASP A 103 1.70 16.78 2.84
C ASP A 103 2.97 16.37 3.61
N VAL A 104 3.66 15.30 3.21
CA VAL A 104 4.92 14.87 3.83
C VAL A 104 6.03 15.93 3.68
N ILE A 105 6.12 16.58 2.52
CA ILE A 105 7.13 17.62 2.26
C ILE A 105 6.86 18.88 3.07
N PHE A 106 5.59 19.31 3.17
CA PHE A 106 5.22 20.61 3.71
C PHE A 106 4.73 20.62 5.15
N LYS A 107 4.53 19.44 5.77
CA LYS A 107 4.09 19.31 7.18
C LYS A 107 5.14 18.55 7.98
N PRO A 108 6.15 19.23 8.56
CA PRO A 108 7.23 18.60 9.32
C PRO A 108 6.73 17.67 10.43
N GLU A 109 5.64 18.05 11.10
CA GLU A 109 5.02 17.27 12.17
C GLU A 109 4.41 15.94 11.67
N LEU A 110 3.98 15.88 10.40
CA LEU A 110 3.53 14.62 9.78
C LEU A 110 4.73 13.71 9.50
N LEU A 111 5.83 14.26 8.99
CA LEU A 111 7.05 13.51 8.73
C LEU A 111 7.61 12.88 10.01
N GLU A 112 7.61 13.61 11.12
CA GLU A 112 8.05 13.07 12.42
C GLU A 112 7.16 11.90 12.88
N ARG A 113 5.82 12.04 12.80
CA ARG A 113 4.90 10.93 13.12
C ARG A 113 5.10 9.71 12.21
N ILE A 114 5.35 9.91 10.92
CA ILE A 114 5.64 8.83 9.97
C ILE A 114 6.92 8.08 10.38
N ARG A 115 7.96 8.79 10.81
CA ARG A 115 9.21 8.20 11.30
C ARG A 115 9.01 7.41 12.59
N GLU A 116 8.23 7.95 13.52
CA GLU A 116 7.85 7.28 14.77
C GLU A 116 7.08 5.98 14.50
N ASP A 117 6.04 6.03 13.66
CA ASP A 117 5.25 4.86 13.26
C ASP A 117 6.13 3.78 12.62
N PHE A 118 7.07 4.19 11.77
CA PHE A 118 8.00 3.28 11.10
C PHE A 118 8.93 2.58 12.10
N LYS A 119 9.52 3.35 13.03
CA LYS A 119 10.37 2.78 14.08
C LYS A 119 9.62 1.76 14.94
N LEU A 120 8.39 2.10 15.35
CA LEU A 120 7.56 1.19 16.14
C LEU A 120 7.21 -0.09 15.37
N LYS A 121 6.89 0.03 14.07
CA LYS A 121 6.56 -1.14 13.25
C LYS A 121 7.75 -2.06 13.03
N LEU A 122 8.96 -1.52 12.84
CA LEU A 122 10.18 -2.33 12.79
C LEU A 122 10.45 -3.07 14.10
N GLN A 123 10.27 -2.40 15.25
CA GLN A 123 10.45 -3.03 16.56
C GLN A 123 9.42 -4.16 16.81
N GLU A 124 8.18 -3.96 16.37
CA GLU A 124 7.13 -4.99 16.43
C GLU A 124 7.52 -6.21 15.59
N GLU A 125 8.02 -5.98 14.36
CA GLU A 125 8.45 -7.04 13.45
C GLU A 125 9.69 -7.79 13.97
N GLU A 126 10.69 -7.07 14.50
CA GLU A 126 11.85 -7.67 15.16
C GLU A 126 11.43 -8.52 16.35
N PHE A 127 10.49 -8.05 17.17
CA PHE A 127 9.97 -8.83 18.28
C PHE A 127 9.31 -10.11 17.80
N LEU A 128 8.40 -10.05 16.82
CA LEU A 128 7.71 -11.23 16.27
C LEU A 128 8.71 -12.29 15.76
N ASN A 129 9.75 -11.87 15.04
CA ASN A 129 10.79 -12.75 14.53
C ASN A 129 11.65 -13.40 15.63
N THR A 130 11.64 -12.90 16.86
CA THR A 130 12.34 -13.52 18.01
C THR A 130 11.50 -14.52 18.79
N VAL A 131 10.18 -14.55 18.56
CA VAL A 131 9.24 -15.43 19.28
C VAL A 131 8.80 -16.64 18.44
N GLU A 132 9.12 -16.67 17.14
CA GLU A 132 9.02 -17.84 16.25
C GLU A 132 10.29 -18.71 16.30
#